data_AF-A0A1F9DDQ3-F1
#
_entry.id   AF-A0A1F9DDQ3-F1
#
_cell.length_a   1.000
_cell.length_b   1.000
_cell.length_c   1.000
_cell.angle_alpha   90.00
_cell.angle_beta   90.00
_cell.angle_gamma   90.00
#
_symmetry.space_group_name_H-M   'P 1'
#
loop_
_entity.id
_entity.type
_entity.pdbx_description
1 polymer ?
#
loop_
_entity_poly.entity_id
_entity_poly.type
_entity_poly.pdbx_seq_one_letter_code
_entity_poly.pdbx_strand_id
1 'polypeptide(L)' 'MVAYEFYWRNDKGEEQLISILPERRKNPGRITKESIMNWGRKISSDSTDIKNIFFIEVEV' A
#
# COMPACT_ATOMS: atom_id res chain seq x y z
N MET A 1 -4.76 7.54 -14.70
CA MET A 1 -3.49 7.03 -14.13
C MET A 1 -3.84 6.26 -12.87
N VAL A 2 -3.03 5.34 -12.36
CA VAL A 2 -3.39 4.56 -11.15
C VAL A 2 -2.35 4.81 -10.06
N ALA A 3 -2.75 4.85 -8.80
CA ALA A 3 -1.86 4.81 -7.66
C ALA A 3 -2.36 3.82 -6.61
N TYR A 4 -1.43 3.33 -5.78
CA TYR A 4 -1.72 2.46 -4.66
C TYR A 4 -1.47 3.21 -3.37
N GLU A 5 -2.53 3.45 -2.61
CA GLU A 5 -2.47 4.12 -1.32
C GLU A 5 -2.39 3.08 -0.21
N PHE A 6 -1.41 3.19 0.67
CA PHE A 6 -1.16 2.26 1.76
C PHE A 6 -1.65 2.84 3.07
N TYR A 7 -2.38 2.02 3.81
CA TYR A 7 -2.97 2.39 5.08
C TYR A 7 -2.57 1.40 6.16
N TRP A 8 -2.39 1.92 7.37
CA TRP A 8 -2.32 1.14 8.59
C TRP A 8 -3.61 1.33 9.37
N ARG A 9 -4.21 0.22 9.83
CA ARG A 9 -5.35 0.27 10.75
C ARG A 9 -4.87 0.00 12.18
N ASN A 10 -5.11 0.93 13.10
CA ASN A 10 -4.84 0.69 14.51
C ASN A 10 -5.92 -0.19 15.16
N ASP A 11 -5.70 -0.62 16.40
CA ASP A 11 -6.64 -1.49 17.14
C ASP A 11 -8.00 -0.85 17.41
N LYS A 12 -8.12 0.48 17.27
CA LYS A 12 -9.38 1.23 17.39
C LYS A 12 -10.14 1.32 16.07
N GLY A 13 -9.59 0.76 14.99
CA GLY A 13 -10.16 0.80 13.64
C GLY A 13 -9.87 2.08 12.87
N GLU A 14 -9.03 2.97 13.39
CA GLU A 14 -8.67 4.21 12.70
C GLU A 14 -7.61 3.92 11.63
N GLU A 15 -7.80 4.49 10.45
CA GLU A 15 -6.96 4.27 9.28
C GLU A 15 -6.02 5.46 9.09
N GLN A 16 -4.73 5.18 8.96
CA GLN A 16 -3.70 6.18 8.75
C GLN A 16 -2.99 5.93 7.42
N LEU A 17 -2.95 6.95 6.56
CA LEU A 17 -2.19 6.90 5.31
C LEU A 17 -0.69 6.83 5.64
N ILE A 18 -0.05 5.78 5.14
CA ILE A 18 1.39 5.55 5.29
C ILE A 18 2.13 6.13 4.10
N SER A 19 1.67 5.79 2.89
CA SER A 19 2.38 6.14 1.65
C SER A 19 1.54 5.94 0.41
N ILE A 20 2.01 6.48 -0.70
CA ILE A 20 1.40 6.37 -2.01
C ILE A 20 2.45 5.84 -2.99
N LEU A 21 2.12 4.77 -3.72
CA LEU A 21 2.91 4.24 -4.82
C LEU A 21 2.22 4.57 -6.15
N PRO A 22 2.68 5.59 -6.89
CA PRO A 22 2.17 5.88 -8.22
C PRO A 22 2.53 4.75 -9.19
N GLU A 23 1.54 4.25 -9.93
CA GLU A 23 1.79 3.27 -11.00
C GLU A 23 2.34 3.99 -12.23
N ARG A 24 3.65 3.82 -12.46
CA ARG A 24 4.38 4.48 -13.56
C ARG A 24 4.74 3.54 -14.70
N ARG A 25 4.45 2.24 -14.58
CA ARG A 25 4.77 1.28 -15.64
C ARG A 25 3.78 1.41 -16.79
N LYS A 26 4.30 1.32 -18.01
CA LYS A 26 3.51 1.33 -19.25
C LYS A 26 2.49 0.19 -19.33
N ASN A 27 2.77 -0.94 -18.67
CA ASN A 27 1.84 -2.05 -18.52
C ASN A 27 1.51 -2.25 -17.02
N PRO A 28 0.37 -1.71 -16.53
CA PRO A 28 -0.07 -1.85 -15.15
C PRO A 28 -0.33 -3.31 -14.75
N GLY A 29 -0.85 -4.14 -15.67
CA GLY A 29 -1.19 -5.55 -15.40
C GLY A 29 -0.02 -6.46 -15.03
N ARG A 30 1.21 -5.96 -15.10
CA ARG A 30 2.41 -6.66 -14.60
C ARG A 30 2.50 -6.60 -13.07
N ILE A 31 1.96 -5.58 -12.41
CA ILE A 31 2.01 -5.51 -10.94
C ILE A 31 1.01 -6.51 -10.35
N THR A 32 1.46 -7.25 -9.35
CA THR A 32 0.61 -8.16 -8.60
C THR A 32 0.27 -7.54 -7.25
N LYS A 33 -0.85 -7.97 -6.67
CA LYS A 33 -1.19 -7.68 -5.27
C LYS A 33 -0.02 -7.97 -4.33
N GLU A 34 0.68 -9.07 -4.56
CA GLU A 34 1.86 -9.46 -3.77
C GLU A 34 3.01 -8.44 -3.91
N SER A 35 3.28 -7.95 -5.12
CA SER A 35 4.31 -6.91 -5.35
C SER A 35 3.99 -5.61 -4.61
N ILE A 36 2.71 -5.20 -4.63
CA ILE A 36 2.20 -4.02 -3.91
C ILE A 36 2.38 -4.22 -2.41
N MET A 37 1.91 -5.35 -1.86
CA MET A 37 2.06 -5.66 -0.44
C MET A 37 3.52 -5.75 0.01
N ASN A 38 4.39 -6.34 -0.80
CA ASN A 38 5.82 -6.43 -0.51
C ASN A 38 6.48 -5.04 -0.47
N TRP A 39 6.03 -4.11 -1.32
CA TRP A 39 6.45 -2.72 -1.22
C TRP A 39 5.93 -2.07 0.07
N GLY A 40 4.64 -2.24 0.38
CA GLY A 40 4.02 -1.77 1.64
C GLY A 40 4.73 -2.27 2.89
N ARG A 41 5.20 -3.51 2.89
CA ARG A 41 6.02 -4.11 3.96
C ARG A 41 7.41 -3.49 4.05
N LYS A 42 8.05 -3.17 2.92
CA LYS A 42 9.38 -2.55 2.92
C LYS A 42 9.37 -1.12 3.47
N ILE A 43 8.31 -0.36 3.21
CA ILE A 43 8.20 1.02 3.71
C ILE A 43 7.81 1.08 5.19
N SER A 44 7.16 0.04 5.70
CA SER A 44 6.73 -0.06 7.09
C SER A 44 7.87 -0.66 7.90
N SER A 45 8.77 0.19 8.40
CA SER A 45 9.86 -0.21 9.29
C SER A 45 9.30 -0.92 10.54
N ASP A 46 10.04 -1.91 11.04
CA ASP A 46 9.83 -2.94 12.08
C ASP A 46 8.88 -2.68 13.28
N SER A 47 8.36 -1.47 13.49
CA SER A 47 7.49 -1.12 14.63
C SER A 47 6.00 -1.06 14.30
N THR A 48 5.62 -0.97 13.02
CA THR A 48 4.19 -0.94 12.65
C THR A 48 3.73 -2.36 12.43
N ASP A 49 2.80 -2.84 13.25
CA ASP A 49 2.27 -4.20 13.20
C ASP A 49 1.82 -4.54 11.77
N ILE A 50 2.70 -5.21 11.02
CA ILE A 50 2.58 -5.46 9.56
C ILE A 50 1.25 -6.14 9.22
N LYS A 51 0.64 -6.78 10.21
CA LYS A 51 -0.65 -7.47 10.13
C LYS A 51 -1.82 -6.56 9.77
N ASN A 52 -1.73 -5.26 10.06
CA ASN A 52 -2.84 -4.33 9.84
C ASN A 52 -2.61 -3.35 8.66
N ILE A 53 -1.64 -3.65 7.79
CA ILE A 53 -1.41 -2.87 6.57
C ILE A 53 -2.30 -3.39 5.44
N PHE A 54 -2.96 -2.47 4.76
CA PHE A 54 -3.68 -2.75 3.52
C PHE A 54 -3.42 -1.65 2.50
N PHE A 55 -3.85 -1.87 1.25
CA PHE A 55 -3.80 -0.84 0.23
C PHE A 55 -5.12 -0.78 -0.52
N ILE A 56 -5.38 0.38 -1.13
CA ILE A 56 -6.44 0.57 -2.11
C ILE A 56 -5.84 1.04 -3.43
N GLU A 57 -6.55 0.77 -4.52
CA GLU A 57 -6.22 1.28 -5.85
C GLU A 57 -7.06 2.53 -6.11
N VAL A 58 -6.41 3.63 -6.50
CA VAL A 58 -7.06 4.90 -6.81
C VAL A 58 -6.73 5.31 -8.24
N GLU A 59 -7.75 5.79 -8.96
CA GLU A 59 -7.55 6.45 -10.26
C GLU A 59 -7.14 7.91 -10.03
N VAL A 60 -6.13 8.35 -10.79
CA VAL A 60 -5.48 9.67 -10.75
C VAL A 60 -5.52 10.34 -12.11
#